data_AF-A0A9Q1KFU0-F1
#
_entry.id   AF-A0A9Q1KFU0-F1
#
_cell.length_a   1.000
_cell.length_b   1.000
_cell.length_c   1.000
_cell.angle_alpha   90.00
_cell.angle_beta   90.00
_cell.angle_gamma   90.00
#
_symmetry.space_group_name_H-M   'P 1'
#
loop_
_entity.id
_entity.type
_entity.pdbx_description
1 polymer ?
#
loop_
_entity_poly.entity_id
_entity_poly.type
_entity_poly.pdbx_seq_one_letter_code
_entity_poly.pdbx_strand_id
1 'polypeptide(L)'
;MGLFSMEQTREIALGLEKSGVRFLWVIRAPPSEDKAKCNASALSVFLNFPEFDKIATDSFRNLGMTPFEIPGLFSVPASSMLEPMLDRGVSYDEFENMGAHFRNSDGIIINTFESLEPRAVKALRDGTCLLGIPIPPIYCIGPLIADRGESNLGGEKDECLSWLDSQPCRSVVYLCFGSGGVFTGKQTREIAVGEDKAKRLQPPAEPDLDSTLPEGFLERTKGRGLIVKSWAPQIEALGHDAVVRAGVPMVAWPLYAEQRVNKILLVEEIGVALPMNESNERFVSSDAIERRVKQIIGSEEGDLVRKRVLEFSHEAKVALGEEVALAKLVESWKQGRVCNT
;
A
#
# COMPACT_ATOMS: atom_id res chain seq x y z
N MET A 1 -0.22 10.05 8.73
CA MET A 1 -0.17 8.59 8.97
C MET A 1 -1.58 8.06 9.04
N GLY A 2 -1.82 6.81 8.63
CA GLY A 2 -3.14 6.19 8.72
C GLY A 2 -3.39 5.69 10.13
N LEU A 3 -4.48 6.13 10.76
CA LEU A 3 -4.78 5.79 12.14
C LEU A 3 -6.12 5.04 12.21
N PHE A 4 -6.11 3.85 12.78
CA PHE A 4 -7.33 3.17 13.19
C PHE A 4 -7.75 3.61 14.58
N SER A 5 -9.02 4.00 14.69
CA SER A 5 -9.66 4.22 15.98
C SER A 5 -9.75 2.90 16.76
N MET A 6 -9.80 2.99 18.10
CA MET A 6 -10.10 1.82 18.94
C MET A 6 -11.36 1.08 18.48
N GLU A 7 -12.37 1.82 18.01
CA GLU A 7 -13.61 1.26 17.48
C GLU A 7 -13.35 0.41 16.23
N GLN A 8 -12.62 0.95 15.25
CA GLN A 8 -12.27 0.22 14.05
C GLN A 8 -11.40 -1.01 14.35
N THR A 9 -10.48 -0.92 15.31
CA THR A 9 -9.67 -2.06 15.77
C THR A 9 -10.54 -3.18 16.35
N ARG A 10 -11.57 -2.82 17.13
CA ARG A 10 -12.52 -3.80 17.67
C ARG A 10 -13.35 -4.45 16.58
N GLU A 11 -13.82 -3.70 15.60
CA GLU A 11 -14.54 -4.28 14.46
C GLU A 11 -13.65 -5.25 13.66
N ILE A 12 -12.36 -4.93 13.47
CA ILE A 12 -11.38 -5.85 12.86
C ILE A 12 -11.28 -7.15 13.65
N ALA A 13 -11.05 -7.05 14.96
CA ALA A 13 -10.98 -8.21 15.83
C ALA A 13 -12.26 -9.06 15.76
N LEU A 14 -13.43 -8.43 15.90
CA LEU A 14 -14.72 -9.13 15.82
C LEU A 14 -14.96 -9.76 14.45
N GLY A 15 -14.63 -9.08 13.36
CA GLY A 15 -14.76 -9.62 12.00
C GLY A 15 -13.87 -10.83 11.75
N LEU A 16 -12.61 -10.78 12.21
CA LEU A 16 -11.69 -11.92 12.17
C LEU A 16 -12.22 -13.08 13.03
N GLU A 17 -12.70 -12.81 14.24
CA GLU A 17 -13.28 -13.81 15.13
C GLU A 17 -14.46 -14.54 14.48
N LYS A 18 -15.43 -13.78 13.96
CA LYS A 18 -16.64 -14.28 13.29
C LYS A 18 -16.34 -15.04 11.99
N SER A 19 -15.25 -14.69 11.31
CA SER A 19 -14.90 -15.33 10.04
C SER A 19 -14.61 -16.82 10.19
N GLY A 20 -14.15 -17.27 11.35
CA GLY A 20 -13.68 -18.64 11.56
C GLY A 20 -12.30 -18.92 10.92
N VAL A 21 -11.80 -17.99 10.10
CA VAL A 21 -10.55 -18.12 9.33
C VAL A 21 -9.35 -17.90 10.25
N ARG A 22 -8.23 -18.57 9.94
CA ARG A 22 -6.99 -18.36 10.69
C ARG A 22 -6.36 -17.05 10.26
N PHE A 23 -5.73 -16.33 11.19
CA PHE A 23 -5.15 -15.04 10.88
C PHE A 23 -3.82 -14.81 11.60
N LEU A 24 -2.93 -14.09 10.92
CA LEU A 24 -1.73 -13.49 11.48
C LEU A 24 -1.91 -11.98 11.40
N TRP A 25 -2.04 -11.29 12.52
CA TRP A 25 -2.28 -9.85 12.57
C TRP A 25 -1.11 -9.10 13.21
N VAL A 26 -0.56 -8.17 12.44
CA VAL A 26 0.53 -7.29 12.85
C VAL A 26 -0.05 -5.96 13.33
N ILE A 27 0.08 -5.68 14.62
CA ILE A 27 -0.36 -4.42 15.25
C ILE A 27 0.89 -3.66 15.67
N ARG A 28 1.29 -2.65 14.88
CA ARG A 28 2.50 -1.85 15.13
C ARG A 28 2.17 -0.42 15.51
N ALA A 29 3.17 0.23 16.07
CA ALA A 29 3.24 1.68 16.21
C ALA A 29 4.24 2.26 15.18
N PRO A 30 4.13 3.57 14.84
CA PRO A 30 4.71 4.09 13.61
C PRO A 30 6.25 4.17 13.64
N PRO A 31 6.94 3.97 12.51
CA PRO A 31 8.37 4.19 12.41
C PRO A 31 8.66 5.70 12.31
N SER A 32 9.93 6.06 12.50
CA SER A 32 10.38 7.46 12.47
C SER A 32 10.47 8.07 11.08
N GLU A 33 10.65 7.28 10.01
CA GLU A 33 10.76 7.78 8.63
C GLU A 33 10.26 6.77 7.61
N ASP A 34 9.62 7.26 6.53
CA ASP A 34 9.19 6.44 5.40
C ASP A 34 9.63 7.12 4.09
N LYS A 35 10.32 6.37 3.22
CA LYS A 35 10.72 6.84 1.89
C LYS A 35 9.69 6.33 0.89
N ALA A 36 8.74 7.18 0.52
CA ALA A 36 7.71 6.82 -0.44
C ALA A 36 8.32 6.60 -1.84
N LYS A 37 8.03 5.43 -2.42
CA LYS A 37 8.22 5.15 -3.85
C LYS A 37 6.82 4.98 -4.44
N CYS A 38 6.53 5.60 -5.58
CA CYS A 38 5.25 5.45 -6.26
C CYS A 38 5.37 4.56 -7.50
N ASN A 39 4.25 3.99 -7.93
CA ASN A 39 4.12 3.23 -9.18
C ASN A 39 3.83 4.17 -10.37
N ALA A 40 3.77 3.65 -11.60
CA ALA A 40 3.53 4.47 -12.79
C ALA A 40 2.15 5.16 -12.76
N SER A 41 1.13 4.47 -12.24
CA SER A 41 -0.22 5.01 -12.13
C SER A 41 -0.27 6.19 -11.17
N ALA A 42 0.33 6.08 -9.99
CA ALA A 42 0.44 7.18 -9.03
C ALA A 42 1.31 8.33 -9.56
N LEU A 43 2.40 8.04 -10.28
CA LEU A 43 3.18 9.09 -10.96
C LEU A 43 2.32 9.87 -11.96
N SER A 44 1.44 9.20 -12.71
CA SER A 44 0.55 9.89 -13.65
C SER A 44 -0.42 10.85 -12.94
N VAL A 45 -0.84 10.55 -11.70
CA VAL A 45 -1.61 11.46 -10.86
C VAL A 45 -0.79 12.68 -10.47
N PHE A 46 0.44 12.49 -9.97
CA PHE A 46 1.30 13.61 -9.58
C PHE A 46 1.65 14.52 -10.77
N LEU A 47 1.89 13.94 -11.94
CA LEU A 47 2.15 14.69 -13.17
C LEU A 47 0.94 15.49 -13.63
N ASN A 48 -0.29 15.00 -13.43
CA ASN A 48 -1.52 15.70 -13.82
C ASN A 48 -2.05 16.66 -12.75
N PHE A 49 -1.56 16.56 -11.51
CA PHE A 49 -2.10 17.33 -10.39
C PHE A 49 -2.15 18.86 -10.61
N PRO A 50 -1.12 19.52 -11.18
CA PRO A 50 -1.22 20.94 -11.52
C PRO A 50 -2.31 21.27 -12.56
N GLU A 51 -2.67 20.33 -13.44
CA GLU A 51 -3.78 20.54 -14.38
C GLU A 51 -5.14 20.30 -13.70
N PHE A 52 -5.19 19.35 -12.76
CA PHE A 52 -6.37 19.11 -11.94
C PHE A 52 -6.72 20.31 -11.05
N ASP A 53 -5.73 20.97 -10.43
CA ASP A 53 -5.99 22.18 -9.63
C ASP A 53 -6.63 23.31 -10.47
N LYS A 54 -6.16 23.52 -11.71
CA LYS A 54 -6.69 24.56 -12.60
C LYS A 54 -8.17 24.38 -12.94
N ILE A 55 -8.64 23.13 -13.03
CA ILE A 55 -10.03 22.82 -13.40
C ILE A 55 -10.93 22.55 -12.19
N ALA A 56 -10.35 22.37 -11.00
CA ALA A 56 -11.10 22.11 -9.79
C ALA A 56 -11.94 23.34 -9.37
N THR A 57 -13.24 23.15 -9.21
CA THR A 57 -14.17 24.22 -8.82
C THR A 57 -14.25 24.44 -7.30
N ASP A 58 -13.74 23.49 -6.52
CA ASP A 58 -13.71 23.49 -5.04
C ASP A 58 -12.53 22.62 -4.57
N SER A 59 -12.30 22.48 -3.27
CA SER A 59 -11.30 21.55 -2.74
C SER A 59 -11.62 20.10 -3.14
N PHE A 60 -10.58 19.29 -3.38
CA PHE A 60 -10.77 17.88 -3.73
C PHE A 60 -11.51 17.11 -2.63
N ARG A 61 -11.43 17.56 -1.36
CA ARG A 61 -12.25 17.04 -0.26
C ARG A 61 -13.75 17.24 -0.53
N ASN A 62 -14.15 18.45 -0.91
CA ASN A 62 -15.55 18.81 -1.11
C ASN A 62 -16.12 18.21 -2.41
N LEU A 63 -15.28 18.05 -3.43
CA LEU A 63 -15.66 17.44 -4.69
C LEU A 63 -15.99 15.94 -4.59
N GLY A 64 -15.64 15.28 -3.49
CA GLY A 64 -16.10 13.93 -3.16
C GLY A 64 -15.75 12.89 -4.24
N MET A 65 -16.77 12.33 -4.90
CA MET A 65 -16.60 11.31 -5.93
C MET A 65 -16.45 11.87 -7.35
N THR A 66 -16.35 13.20 -7.51
CA THR A 66 -16.13 13.83 -8.81
C THR A 66 -14.86 13.25 -9.46
N PRO A 67 -14.96 12.67 -10.67
CA PRO A 67 -13.83 12.03 -11.32
C PRO A 67 -12.91 13.06 -11.99
N PHE A 68 -11.61 12.90 -11.77
CA PHE A 68 -10.56 13.62 -12.50
C PHE A 68 -9.89 12.65 -13.48
N GLU A 69 -10.10 12.87 -14.77
CA GLU A 69 -9.63 11.96 -15.81
C GLU A 69 -8.13 12.15 -16.10
N ILE A 70 -7.39 11.05 -16.14
CA ILE A 70 -6.05 11.03 -16.72
C ILE A 70 -6.16 10.49 -18.15
N PRO A 71 -5.83 11.30 -19.18
CA PRO A 71 -6.03 10.89 -20.57
C PRO A 71 -5.39 9.53 -20.89
N GLY A 72 -6.22 8.62 -21.44
CA GLY A 72 -5.80 7.27 -21.83
C GLY A 72 -5.63 6.24 -20.69
N LEU A 73 -5.80 6.66 -19.44
CA LEU A 73 -5.61 5.82 -18.25
C LEU A 73 -6.94 5.60 -17.51
N PHE A 74 -7.03 6.08 -16.28
CA PHE A 74 -8.15 5.92 -15.37
C PHE A 74 -8.57 7.28 -14.83
N SER A 75 -9.75 7.31 -14.21
CA SER A 75 -10.23 8.48 -13.50
C SER A 75 -9.99 8.33 -12.01
N VAL A 76 -9.55 9.39 -11.36
CA VAL A 76 -9.34 9.42 -9.91
C VAL A 76 -10.46 10.21 -9.26
N PRO A 77 -11.28 9.63 -8.38
CA PRO A 77 -12.22 10.41 -7.57
C PRO A 77 -11.46 11.46 -6.76
N ALA A 78 -11.97 12.69 -6.67
CA ALA A 78 -11.33 13.79 -5.94
C ALA A 78 -10.93 13.40 -4.50
N SER A 79 -11.82 12.71 -3.80
CA SER A 79 -11.61 12.18 -2.44
C SER A 79 -10.57 11.05 -2.32
N SER A 80 -10.13 10.49 -3.44
CA SER A 80 -9.06 9.49 -3.53
C SER A 80 -7.67 10.09 -3.73
N MET A 81 -7.57 11.41 -3.90
CA MET A 81 -6.29 12.12 -3.86
C MET A 81 -5.63 11.96 -2.48
N LEU A 82 -4.32 12.19 -2.44
CA LEU A 82 -3.55 12.06 -1.19
C LEU A 82 -4.02 13.14 -0.20
N GLU A 83 -3.93 12.85 1.11
CA GLU A 83 -4.40 13.77 2.16
C GLU A 83 -3.82 15.20 2.02
N PRO A 84 -2.52 15.41 1.72
CA PRO A 84 -1.96 16.74 1.48
C PRO A 84 -2.53 17.47 0.25
N MET A 85 -3.12 16.74 -0.71
CA MET A 85 -3.69 17.29 -1.94
C MET A 85 -5.18 17.60 -1.81
N LEU A 86 -5.82 17.31 -0.66
CA LEU A 86 -7.26 17.45 -0.51
C LEU A 86 -7.73 18.90 -0.32
N ASP A 87 -6.94 19.71 0.38
CA ASP A 87 -7.24 21.09 0.74
C ASP A 87 -6.00 21.97 0.52
N ARG A 88 -6.20 23.19 0.01
CA ARG A 88 -5.10 24.14 -0.24
C ARG A 88 -4.39 24.54 1.05
N GLY A 89 -3.07 24.65 0.98
CA GLY A 89 -2.19 24.98 2.10
C GLY A 89 -0.75 24.60 1.80
N VAL A 90 0.16 24.75 2.77
CA VAL A 90 1.60 24.56 2.54
C VAL A 90 1.93 23.18 1.96
N SER A 91 1.37 22.11 2.53
CA SER A 91 1.61 20.75 2.02
C SER A 91 0.98 20.53 0.64
N TYR A 92 -0.10 21.23 0.29
CA TYR A 92 -0.70 21.17 -1.03
C TYR A 92 0.23 21.76 -2.07
N ASP A 93 0.75 22.97 -1.78
CA ASP A 93 1.67 23.70 -2.65
C ASP A 93 2.96 22.89 -2.88
N GLU A 94 3.44 22.16 -1.86
CA GLU A 94 4.58 21.24 -1.99
C GLU A 94 4.30 20.12 -3.01
N PHE A 95 3.10 19.53 -3.00
CA PHE A 95 2.71 18.47 -3.93
C PHE A 95 2.45 19.00 -5.35
N GLU A 96 1.89 20.19 -5.49
CA GLU A 96 1.75 20.87 -6.77
C GLU A 96 3.12 21.13 -7.40
N ASN A 97 4.04 21.71 -6.62
CA ASN A 97 5.42 21.95 -7.03
C ASN A 97 6.17 20.65 -7.34
N MET A 98 5.93 19.57 -6.59
CA MET A 98 6.50 18.26 -6.89
C MET A 98 6.09 17.76 -8.28
N GLY A 99 4.82 17.92 -8.66
CA GLY A 99 4.34 17.60 -10.01
C GLY A 99 5.09 18.38 -11.10
N ALA A 100 5.34 19.67 -10.87
CA ALA A 100 6.14 20.50 -11.76
C ALA A 100 7.62 20.07 -11.81
N HIS A 101 8.22 19.73 -10.67
CA HIS A 101 9.60 19.26 -10.61
C HIS A 101 9.80 17.92 -11.34
N PHE A 102 8.85 16.99 -11.25
CA PHE A 102 8.92 15.75 -12.03
C PHE A 102 9.01 16.04 -13.53
N ARG A 103 8.18 16.96 -14.04
CA ARG A 103 8.17 17.36 -15.47
C ARG A 103 9.52 17.95 -15.93
N ASN A 104 10.28 18.56 -15.02
CA ASN A 104 11.55 19.22 -15.31
C ASN A 104 12.79 18.35 -15.04
N SER A 105 12.63 17.09 -14.65
CA SER A 105 13.75 16.18 -14.38
C SER A 105 14.39 15.65 -15.67
N ASP A 106 15.66 15.22 -15.59
CA ASP A 106 16.34 14.56 -16.72
C ASP A 106 15.82 13.13 -17.00
N GLY A 107 15.05 12.58 -16.06
CA GLY A 107 14.50 11.24 -16.12
C GLY A 107 13.92 10.81 -14.78
N ILE A 108 12.93 9.92 -14.83
CA ILE A 108 12.23 9.42 -13.64
C ILE A 108 12.44 7.91 -13.55
N ILE A 109 12.95 7.47 -12.41
CA ILE A 109 13.13 6.06 -12.07
C ILE A 109 11.91 5.61 -11.27
N ILE A 110 11.24 4.55 -11.72
CA ILE A 110 10.04 4.01 -11.09
C ILE A 110 10.27 2.56 -10.71
N ASN A 111 9.89 2.20 -9.49
CA ASN A 111 9.94 0.83 -9.02
C ASN A 111 8.70 0.03 -9.48
N THR A 112 8.61 -0.17 -10.79
CA THR A 112 7.57 -0.96 -11.47
C THR A 112 8.17 -1.70 -12.65
N PHE A 113 7.40 -2.58 -13.29
CA PHE A 113 7.76 -3.26 -14.52
C PHE A 113 6.63 -3.15 -15.55
N GLU A 114 6.98 -3.24 -16.83
CA GLU A 114 6.09 -2.86 -17.93
C GLU A 114 4.82 -3.70 -17.99
N SER A 115 4.90 -5.02 -17.78
CA SER A 115 3.71 -5.87 -17.84
C SER A 115 2.78 -5.71 -16.63
N LEU A 116 3.25 -5.12 -15.52
CA LEU A 116 2.39 -4.78 -14.37
C LEU A 116 1.47 -3.60 -14.68
N GLU A 117 2.01 -2.58 -15.34
CA GLU A 117 1.30 -1.32 -15.61
C GLU A 117 1.40 -0.91 -17.09
N PRO A 118 1.04 -1.78 -18.05
CA PRO A 118 1.37 -1.58 -19.46
C PRO A 118 0.73 -0.32 -20.04
N ARG A 119 -0.49 -0.01 -19.61
CA ARG A 119 -1.21 1.21 -20.01
C ARG A 119 -0.53 2.47 -19.48
N ALA A 120 -0.25 2.52 -18.17
CA ALA A 120 0.37 3.68 -17.52
C ALA A 120 1.79 3.92 -18.05
N VAL A 121 2.61 2.86 -18.15
CA VAL A 121 3.97 2.95 -18.69
C VAL A 121 3.96 3.44 -20.13
N LYS A 122 3.09 2.90 -20.97
CA LYS A 122 2.95 3.35 -22.37
C LYS A 122 2.52 4.81 -22.44
N ALA A 123 1.51 5.22 -21.68
CA ALA A 123 1.00 6.59 -21.73
C ALA A 123 2.02 7.63 -21.24
N LEU A 124 2.82 7.28 -20.22
CA LEU A 124 3.91 8.12 -19.74
C LEU A 124 5.02 8.24 -20.79
N ARG A 125 5.43 7.14 -21.42
CA ARG A 125 6.48 7.14 -22.45
C ARG A 125 6.06 7.89 -23.72
N ASP A 126 4.80 7.75 -24.12
CA ASP A 126 4.25 8.38 -25.32
C ASP A 126 3.78 9.82 -25.06
N GLY A 127 3.79 10.28 -23.80
CA GLY A 127 3.29 11.60 -23.42
C GLY A 127 1.77 11.76 -23.55
N THR A 128 1.01 10.66 -23.72
CA THR A 128 -0.43 10.74 -24.00
C THR A 128 -1.26 11.01 -22.75
N CYS A 129 -0.72 10.77 -21.56
CA CYS A 129 -1.40 11.06 -20.29
C CYS A 129 -1.22 12.50 -19.80
N LEU A 130 -0.54 13.38 -20.56
CA LEU A 130 -0.37 14.80 -20.23
C LEU A 130 -0.36 15.64 -21.51
N LEU A 131 -1.48 16.29 -21.83
CA LEU A 131 -1.67 16.93 -23.14
C LEU A 131 -0.78 18.16 -23.32
N GLY A 132 0.10 18.10 -24.34
CA GLY A 132 0.93 19.24 -24.75
C GLY A 132 2.09 19.55 -23.81
N ILE A 133 2.36 18.70 -22.82
CA ILE A 133 3.45 18.89 -21.85
C ILE A 133 4.40 17.69 -21.96
N PRO A 134 5.70 17.93 -22.24
CA PRO A 134 6.69 16.86 -22.31
C PRO A 134 6.79 16.10 -20.97
N ILE A 135 6.91 14.78 -21.06
CA ILE A 135 7.24 13.91 -19.93
C ILE A 135 8.69 13.46 -20.09
N PRO A 136 9.53 13.55 -19.06
CA PRO A 136 10.91 13.11 -19.14
C PRO A 136 11.01 11.58 -19.31
N PRO A 137 12.18 11.05 -19.74
CA PRO A 137 12.38 9.62 -19.90
C PRO A 137 12.02 8.82 -18.65
N ILE A 138 11.24 7.74 -18.82
CA ILE A 138 10.80 6.87 -17.72
C ILE A 138 11.61 5.56 -17.72
N TYR A 139 12.18 5.23 -16.56
CA TYR A 139 12.96 4.01 -16.34
C TYR A 139 12.27 3.11 -15.31
N CYS A 140 11.56 2.10 -15.80
CA CYS A 140 10.96 1.05 -14.98
C CYS A 140 12.02 0.02 -14.59
N ILE A 141 12.44 0.01 -13.32
CA ILE A 141 13.54 -0.87 -12.84
C ILE A 141 13.08 -1.90 -11.79
N GLY A 142 11.77 -2.03 -11.61
CA GLY A 142 11.19 -2.92 -10.61
C GLY A 142 11.04 -4.37 -11.09
N PRO A 143 10.61 -5.27 -10.20
CA PRO A 143 10.29 -5.02 -8.79
C PRO A 143 11.52 -5.07 -7.86
N LEU A 144 12.01 -3.92 -7.40
CA LEU A 144 13.05 -3.82 -6.38
C LEU A 144 12.43 -4.02 -5.00
N ILE A 145 12.64 -5.22 -4.45
CA ILE A 145 12.23 -5.59 -3.09
C ILE A 145 13.50 -5.59 -2.23
N ALA A 146 13.47 -4.90 -1.09
CA ALA A 146 14.60 -4.90 -0.17
C ALA A 146 14.76 -6.29 0.44
N ASP A 147 15.94 -6.89 0.31
CA ASP A 147 16.33 -8.03 1.12
C ASP A 147 16.69 -7.51 2.51
N ARG A 148 15.72 -7.54 3.45
CA ARG A 148 16.03 -7.24 4.84
C ARG A 148 16.72 -8.47 5.41
N GLY A 149 18.05 -8.48 5.28
CA GLY A 149 18.92 -9.39 6.01
C GLY A 149 18.56 -9.42 7.50
N GLU A 150 18.83 -10.58 8.11
CA GLU A 150 18.51 -10.97 9.49
C GLU A 150 18.33 -9.78 10.44
N SER A 151 17.08 -9.45 10.74
CA SER A 151 16.78 -8.62 11.90
C SER A 151 17.23 -9.39 13.15
N ASN A 152 17.89 -8.71 14.10
CA ASN A 152 18.31 -9.26 15.40
C ASN A 152 17.12 -9.61 16.33
N LEU A 153 15.97 -10.02 15.78
CA LEU A 153 14.68 -10.28 16.45
C LEU A 153 14.31 -11.77 16.43
N GLY A 154 15.30 -12.66 16.54
CA GLY A 154 15.13 -14.12 16.38
C GLY A 154 13.89 -14.69 17.10
N GLY A 155 13.62 -14.26 18.33
CA GLY A 155 12.49 -14.77 19.14
C GLY A 155 11.09 -14.61 18.52
N GLU A 156 10.66 -13.38 18.19
CA GLU A 156 9.32 -13.15 17.60
C GLU A 156 9.22 -13.67 16.16
N LYS A 157 10.34 -13.62 15.41
CA LYS A 157 10.42 -14.19 14.07
C LYS A 157 10.19 -15.69 14.10
N ASP A 158 10.88 -16.40 14.98
CA ASP A 158 10.81 -17.85 15.11
C ASP A 158 9.43 -18.31 15.59
N GLU A 159 8.81 -17.57 16.53
CA GLU A 159 7.43 -17.85 16.97
C GLU A 159 6.41 -17.70 15.82
N CYS A 160 6.53 -16.61 15.06
CA CYS A 160 5.63 -16.34 13.93
C CYS A 160 5.72 -17.43 12.86
N LEU A 161 6.94 -17.80 12.45
CA LEU A 161 7.15 -18.85 11.45
C LEU A 161 6.74 -20.22 11.97
N SER A 162 7.07 -20.57 13.22
CA SER A 162 6.64 -21.83 13.85
C SER A 162 5.12 -21.95 13.93
N TRP A 163 4.43 -20.85 14.22
CA TRP A 163 2.97 -20.85 14.22
C TRP A 163 2.42 -21.08 12.82
N LEU A 164 2.99 -20.44 11.79
CA LEU A 164 2.59 -20.62 10.39
C LEU A 164 2.85 -22.06 9.91
N ASP A 165 3.96 -22.68 10.29
CA ASP A 165 4.31 -24.08 9.97
C ASP A 165 3.24 -25.07 10.46
N SER A 166 2.57 -24.74 11.58
CA SER A 166 1.51 -25.58 12.15
C SER A 166 0.14 -25.41 11.47
N GLN A 167 0.00 -24.49 10.51
CA GLN A 167 -1.28 -24.24 9.84
C GLN A 167 -1.39 -24.97 8.49
N PRO A 168 -2.61 -25.36 8.06
CA PRO A 168 -2.82 -25.89 6.73
C PRO A 168 -2.43 -24.91 5.62
N CYS A 169 -2.04 -25.43 4.46
CA CYS A 169 -1.74 -24.60 3.29
C CYS A 169 -2.91 -23.69 2.92
N ARG A 170 -2.60 -22.42 2.59
CA ARG A 170 -3.57 -21.41 2.12
C ARG A 170 -4.77 -21.20 3.06
N SER A 171 -4.53 -21.31 4.36
CA SER A 171 -5.59 -21.21 5.38
C SER A 171 -5.50 -19.98 6.28
N VAL A 172 -4.42 -19.19 6.15
CA VAL A 172 -4.12 -18.03 6.99
C VAL A 172 -4.28 -16.73 6.20
N VAL A 173 -5.04 -15.78 6.74
CA VAL A 173 -5.05 -14.39 6.29
C VAL A 173 -3.97 -13.61 7.04
N TYR A 174 -3.05 -13.01 6.29
CA TYR A 174 -2.06 -12.08 6.83
C TYR A 174 -2.60 -10.65 6.81
N LEU A 175 -2.72 -10.04 7.98
CA LEU A 175 -3.22 -8.68 8.17
C LEU A 175 -2.09 -7.75 8.63
N CYS A 176 -1.65 -6.86 7.74
CA CYS A 176 -0.59 -5.89 8.00
C CYS A 176 -0.87 -4.58 7.27
N PHE A 177 -0.90 -3.46 7.99
CA PHE A 177 -1.20 -2.13 7.45
C PHE A 177 0.04 -1.26 7.23
N GLY A 178 1.20 -1.92 7.13
CA GLY A 178 2.48 -1.27 7.02
C GLY A 178 2.85 -0.51 8.29
N SER A 179 3.93 0.24 8.21
CA SER A 179 4.53 0.92 9.34
C SER A 179 3.80 2.23 9.67
N GLY A 180 3.26 2.94 8.67
CA GLY A 180 2.44 4.14 8.88
C GLY A 180 0.97 3.90 9.27
N GLY A 181 0.53 2.64 9.40
CA GLY A 181 -0.80 2.24 9.88
C GLY A 181 -0.78 1.95 11.38
N VAL A 182 -1.47 2.78 12.17
CA VAL A 182 -1.33 2.78 13.63
C VAL A 182 -2.68 2.51 14.30
N PHE A 183 -2.68 1.71 15.36
CA PHE A 183 -3.87 1.43 16.17
C PHE A 183 -3.82 2.23 17.47
N THR A 184 -4.89 2.96 17.79
CA THR A 184 -4.98 3.71 19.05
C THR A 184 -5.41 2.82 20.21
N GLY A 185 -4.78 2.97 21.37
CA GLY A 185 -5.29 2.55 22.68
C GLY A 185 -5.81 3.73 23.49
N LYS A 186 -6.34 3.50 24.71
CA LYS A 186 -6.87 4.58 25.58
C LYS A 186 -5.86 5.71 25.83
N GLN A 187 -4.57 5.39 25.97
CA GLN A 187 -3.50 6.35 26.27
C GLN A 187 -2.91 7.06 25.04
N THR A 188 -3.05 6.51 23.83
CA THR A 188 -2.44 7.08 22.61
C THR A 188 -3.19 8.33 22.11
N ARG A 189 -4.44 8.52 22.57
CA ARG A 189 -5.31 9.64 22.17
C ARG A 189 -4.77 11.00 22.63
N GLU A 190 -4.09 11.08 23.77
CA GLU A 190 -3.54 12.35 24.28
C GLU A 190 -2.19 12.71 23.65
N ILE A 191 -1.40 11.71 23.23
CA ILE A 191 -0.07 11.95 22.62
C ILE A 191 -0.20 12.36 21.15
N ALA A 192 -1.20 11.85 20.42
CA ALA A 192 -1.41 12.18 19.01
C ALA A 192 -1.87 13.63 18.77
N VAL A 193 -2.40 14.31 19.79
CA VAL A 193 -2.89 15.70 19.70
C VAL A 193 -1.81 16.72 20.11
N GLY A 194 -0.73 16.28 20.77
CA GLY A 194 0.40 17.13 21.20
C GLY A 194 1.65 16.87 20.36
N GLU A 195 1.70 17.42 19.14
CA GLU A 195 2.87 17.35 18.26
C GLU A 195 4.04 18.17 18.83
N ASP A 196 5.05 17.49 19.36
CA ASP A 196 6.37 18.07 19.59
C ASP A 196 7.40 17.32 18.75
N LYS A 197 8.11 18.04 17.87
CA LYS A 197 9.10 17.49 16.92
C LYS A 197 10.21 16.70 17.63
N ALA A 198 10.44 16.95 18.91
CA ALA A 198 11.43 16.25 19.74
C ALA A 198 11.05 14.81 20.11
N LYS A 199 9.77 14.40 20.03
CA LYS A 199 9.31 13.05 20.43
C LYS A 199 9.44 11.99 19.33
N ARG A 200 9.82 12.35 18.10
CA ARG A 200 10.06 11.41 16.99
C ARG A 200 11.21 10.42 17.20
N LEU A 201 12.02 10.62 18.25
CA LEU A 201 13.23 9.84 18.53
C LEU A 201 13.04 8.71 19.56
N GLN A 202 11.86 8.57 20.17
CA GLN A 202 11.59 7.43 21.06
C GLN A 202 10.84 6.32 20.29
N PRO A 203 11.27 5.05 20.41
CA PRO A 203 10.49 3.95 19.87
C PRO A 203 9.11 3.97 20.53
N PRO A 204 8.03 3.88 19.73
CA PRO A 204 6.69 3.96 20.31
C PRO A 204 6.46 2.81 21.28
N ALA A 205 5.73 3.08 22.37
CA ALA A 205 5.33 2.07 23.34
C ALA A 205 4.51 0.96 22.65
N GLU A 206 4.72 -0.29 23.05
CA GLU A 206 3.94 -1.42 22.56
C GLU A 206 2.44 -1.21 22.81
N PRO A 207 1.58 -1.61 21.86
CA PRO A 207 0.13 -1.51 22.04
C PRO A 207 -0.32 -2.47 23.16
N ASP A 208 -1.06 -1.92 24.12
CA ASP A 208 -1.76 -2.72 25.13
C ASP A 208 -2.95 -3.45 24.48
N LEU A 209 -2.75 -4.73 24.18
CA LEU A 209 -3.75 -5.56 23.49
C LEU A 209 -5.00 -5.76 24.33
N ASP A 210 -4.90 -5.84 25.65
CA ASP A 210 -6.04 -6.13 26.53
C ASP A 210 -7.02 -4.95 26.57
N SER A 211 -6.54 -3.71 26.46
CA SER A 211 -7.41 -2.53 26.35
C SER A 211 -7.88 -2.24 24.91
N THR A 212 -7.16 -2.75 23.92
CA THR A 212 -7.42 -2.49 22.49
C THR A 212 -8.41 -3.49 21.90
N LEU A 213 -8.31 -4.77 22.25
CA LEU A 213 -9.11 -5.85 21.69
C LEU A 213 -10.39 -6.08 22.51
N PRO A 214 -11.41 -6.76 21.94
CA PRO A 214 -12.57 -7.20 22.70
C PRO A 214 -12.17 -8.14 23.84
N GLU A 215 -12.87 -8.05 24.98
CA GLU A 215 -12.62 -8.91 26.14
C GLU A 215 -12.63 -10.38 25.75
N GLY A 216 -11.62 -11.14 26.20
CA GLY A 216 -11.48 -12.59 25.93
C GLY A 216 -11.13 -12.96 24.48
N PHE A 217 -10.86 -12.00 23.59
CA PHE A 217 -10.56 -12.27 22.18
C PHE A 217 -9.37 -13.21 21.98
N LEU A 218 -8.27 -12.98 22.71
CA LEU A 218 -7.05 -13.80 22.60
C LEU A 218 -7.33 -15.27 22.95
N GLU A 219 -8.10 -15.53 24.01
CA GLU A 219 -8.48 -16.89 24.39
C GLU A 219 -9.45 -17.53 23.39
N ARG A 220 -10.46 -16.79 22.89
CA ARG A 220 -11.43 -17.30 21.90
C ARG A 220 -10.82 -17.57 20.52
N THR A 221 -9.69 -16.95 20.22
CA THR A 221 -8.97 -17.12 18.95
C THR A 221 -7.69 -17.95 19.09
N LYS A 222 -7.42 -18.47 20.29
CA LYS A 222 -6.26 -19.32 20.57
C LYS A 222 -6.18 -20.49 19.59
N GLY A 223 -5.01 -20.67 18.98
CA GLY A 223 -4.75 -21.72 17.99
C GLY A 223 -5.19 -21.42 16.56
N ARG A 224 -6.01 -20.38 16.34
CA ARG A 224 -6.39 -19.90 14.99
C ARG A 224 -5.95 -18.48 14.67
N GLY A 225 -5.68 -17.66 15.69
CA GLY A 225 -5.15 -16.32 15.54
C GLY A 225 -3.78 -16.18 16.19
N LEU A 226 -2.87 -15.47 15.53
CA LEU A 226 -1.63 -14.97 16.11
C LEU A 226 -1.56 -13.44 15.95
N ILE A 227 -1.25 -12.72 17.03
CA ILE A 227 -1.01 -11.28 17.02
C ILE A 227 0.47 -11.01 17.29
N VAL A 228 1.10 -10.21 16.42
CA VAL A 228 2.49 -9.79 16.55
C VAL A 228 2.55 -8.28 16.76
N LYS A 229 3.21 -7.84 17.83
CA LYS A 229 3.19 -6.44 18.32
C LYS A 229 4.27 -5.54 17.73
N SER A 230 5.41 -6.09 17.33
CA SER A 230 6.57 -5.29 16.95
C SER A 230 6.96 -5.50 15.48
N TRP A 231 7.22 -6.74 15.09
CA TRP A 231 7.67 -7.05 13.75
C TRP A 231 7.32 -8.47 13.34
N ALA A 232 6.69 -8.61 12.18
CA ALA A 232 6.52 -9.90 11.52
C ALA A 232 7.46 -9.97 10.32
N PRO A 233 8.05 -11.14 10.04
CA PRO A 233 8.88 -11.39 8.87
C PRO A 233 8.02 -11.34 7.61
N GLN A 234 7.72 -10.14 7.11
CA GLN A 234 6.70 -9.93 6.08
C GLN A 234 7.02 -10.70 4.79
N ILE A 235 8.29 -10.76 4.37
CA ILE A 235 8.68 -11.47 3.16
C ILE A 235 8.47 -12.97 3.35
N GLU A 236 8.92 -13.52 4.47
CA GLU A 236 8.82 -14.94 4.78
C GLU A 236 7.37 -15.35 5.03
N ALA A 237 6.58 -14.54 5.75
CA ALA A 237 5.16 -14.78 6.00
C ALA A 237 4.34 -14.76 4.70
N LEU A 238 4.58 -13.78 3.81
CA LEU A 238 3.91 -13.73 2.50
C LEU A 238 4.38 -14.86 1.58
N GLY A 239 5.58 -15.40 1.77
CA GLY A 239 6.11 -16.55 1.04
C GLY A 239 5.69 -17.92 1.60
N HIS A 240 5.05 -17.95 2.77
CA HIS A 240 4.75 -19.18 3.50
C HIS A 240 3.57 -19.96 2.90
N ASP A 241 3.63 -21.29 2.90
CA ASP A 241 2.61 -22.18 2.32
C ASP A 241 1.22 -21.99 2.98
N ALA A 242 1.20 -21.71 4.28
CA ALA A 242 -0.01 -21.40 5.05
C ALA A 242 -0.72 -20.11 4.63
N VAL A 243 0.02 -19.10 4.15
CA VAL A 243 -0.55 -17.85 3.64
C VAL A 243 -0.83 -18.04 2.16
N VAL A 244 0.18 -17.93 1.29
CA VAL A 244 0.16 -18.43 -0.09
C VAL A 244 1.61 -18.55 -0.58
N ARG A 245 2.06 -19.76 -0.91
CA ARG A 245 3.34 -19.97 -1.59
C ARG A 245 3.32 -19.29 -2.96
N ALA A 246 3.88 -18.07 -3.04
CA ALA A 246 3.87 -17.16 -4.18
C ALA A 246 2.46 -16.69 -4.62
N GLY A 247 2.30 -15.38 -4.74
CA GLY A 247 1.08 -14.75 -5.25
C GLY A 247 -0.06 -14.65 -4.23
N VAL A 248 0.06 -13.71 -3.29
CA VAL A 248 -0.94 -13.47 -2.24
C VAL A 248 -2.10 -12.65 -2.80
N PRO A 249 -3.33 -13.21 -2.93
CA PRO A 249 -4.50 -12.43 -3.27
C PRO A 249 -4.79 -11.50 -2.09
N MET A 250 -5.07 -10.24 -2.39
CA MET A 250 -5.11 -9.19 -1.38
C MET A 250 -6.50 -8.59 -1.23
N VAL A 251 -6.78 -8.08 -0.04
CA VAL A 251 -7.89 -7.16 0.19
C VAL A 251 -7.32 -5.76 0.22
N ALA A 252 -7.69 -4.93 -0.75
CA ALA A 252 -7.24 -3.55 -0.84
C ALA A 252 -8.01 -2.68 0.18
N TRP A 253 -7.36 -2.39 1.31
CA TRP A 253 -7.88 -1.55 2.38
C TRP A 253 -6.95 -0.34 2.61
N PRO A 254 -7.15 0.77 1.87
CA PRO A 254 -6.25 1.92 1.91
C PRO A 254 -6.45 2.75 3.17
N LEU A 255 -5.38 3.36 3.67
CA LEU A 255 -5.38 4.21 4.86
C LEU A 255 -4.82 5.61 4.60
N TYR A 256 -3.65 5.71 3.97
CA TYR A 256 -2.93 6.97 3.80
C TYR A 256 -2.12 7.00 2.50
N ALA A 257 -1.48 8.15 2.23
CA ALA A 257 -0.69 8.39 1.02
C ALA A 257 -1.47 8.02 -0.25
N GLU A 258 -0.79 7.49 -1.25
CA GLU A 258 -1.36 7.14 -2.56
C GLU A 258 -2.10 5.78 -2.57
N GLN A 259 -2.32 5.16 -1.40
CA GLN A 259 -2.92 3.83 -1.31
C GLN A 259 -4.32 3.76 -1.93
N ARG A 260 -5.07 4.86 -1.96
CA ARG A 260 -6.38 4.93 -2.65
C ARG A 260 -6.24 4.84 -4.17
N VAL A 261 -5.22 5.48 -4.73
CA VAL A 261 -4.87 5.33 -6.15
C VAL A 261 -4.38 3.91 -6.42
N ASN A 262 -3.56 3.35 -5.52
CA ASN A 262 -3.11 1.96 -5.64
C ASN A 262 -4.29 0.97 -5.61
N LYS A 263 -5.35 1.23 -4.83
CA LYS A 263 -6.57 0.42 -4.83
C LYS A 263 -7.22 0.37 -6.21
N ILE A 264 -7.33 1.51 -6.91
CA ILE A 264 -7.88 1.57 -8.27
C ILE A 264 -7.07 0.67 -9.20
N LEU A 265 -5.74 0.82 -9.20
CA LEU A 265 -4.85 -0.04 -9.99
C LEU A 265 -5.07 -1.53 -9.67
N LEU A 266 -4.94 -1.91 -8.40
CA LEU A 266 -4.95 -3.30 -7.95
C LEU A 266 -6.30 -4.01 -8.18
N VAL A 267 -7.41 -3.27 -8.03
CA VAL A 267 -8.77 -3.82 -8.13
C VAL A 267 -9.32 -3.71 -9.54
N GLU A 268 -9.25 -2.52 -10.15
CA GLU A 268 -9.97 -2.22 -11.40
C GLU A 268 -9.11 -2.51 -12.63
N GLU A 269 -7.82 -2.16 -12.61
CA GLU A 269 -6.96 -2.28 -13.78
C GLU A 269 -6.31 -3.66 -13.91
N ILE A 270 -5.78 -4.22 -12.81
CA ILE A 270 -5.02 -5.49 -12.89
C ILE A 270 -5.76 -6.70 -12.28
N GLY A 271 -6.76 -6.46 -11.42
CA GLY A 271 -7.62 -7.52 -10.86
C GLY A 271 -6.93 -8.47 -9.89
N VAL A 272 -5.92 -7.99 -9.14
CA VAL A 272 -5.17 -8.80 -8.15
C VAL A 272 -5.66 -8.59 -6.72
N ALA A 273 -6.71 -7.80 -6.54
CA ALA A 273 -7.24 -7.45 -5.24
C ALA A 273 -8.77 -7.40 -5.21
N LEU A 274 -9.33 -7.71 -4.04
CA LEU A 274 -10.72 -7.39 -3.70
C LEU A 274 -10.78 -6.07 -2.91
N PRO A 275 -11.70 -5.14 -3.21
CA PRO A 275 -11.76 -3.88 -2.48
C PRO A 275 -12.37 -4.08 -1.09
N MET A 276 -11.82 -3.47 -0.04
CA MET A 276 -12.60 -3.34 1.20
C MET A 276 -13.76 -2.35 1.00
N ASN A 277 -14.94 -2.71 1.53
CA ASN A 277 -16.14 -1.89 1.44
C ASN A 277 -16.20 -1.00 2.68
N GLU A 278 -15.83 0.27 2.49
CA GLU A 278 -15.84 1.30 3.53
C GLU A 278 -17.15 2.10 3.48
N SER A 279 -17.60 2.59 4.63
CA SER A 279 -18.62 3.63 4.69
C SER A 279 -18.06 4.97 4.18
N ASN A 280 -18.93 5.97 4.00
CA ASN A 280 -18.51 7.32 3.64
C ASN A 280 -17.53 7.93 4.67
N GLU A 281 -17.59 7.50 5.93
CA GLU A 281 -16.70 7.91 7.01
C GLU A 281 -15.44 7.03 7.12
N ARG A 282 -15.18 6.18 6.12
CA ARG A 282 -14.04 5.25 6.07
C ARG A 282 -14.09 4.15 7.14
N PHE A 283 -15.28 3.90 7.70
CA PHE A 283 -15.50 2.86 8.71
C PHE A 283 -15.90 1.54 8.05
N VAL A 284 -15.44 0.43 8.62
CA VAL A 284 -15.74 -0.94 8.16
C VAL A 284 -16.23 -1.76 9.33
N SER A 285 -17.46 -2.26 9.24
CA SER A 285 -18.03 -3.12 10.27
C SER A 285 -17.41 -4.53 10.26
N SER A 286 -17.46 -5.18 11.40
CA SER A 286 -17.07 -6.57 11.62
C SER A 286 -17.76 -7.52 10.64
N ASP A 287 -19.03 -7.28 10.31
CA ASP A 287 -19.75 -8.04 9.29
C ASP A 287 -19.15 -7.89 7.89
N ALA A 288 -18.71 -6.68 7.53
CA ALA A 288 -18.06 -6.43 6.24
C ALA A 288 -16.68 -7.11 6.18
N ILE A 289 -15.93 -7.08 7.28
CA ILE A 289 -14.63 -7.74 7.42
C ILE A 289 -14.78 -9.26 7.36
N GLU A 290 -15.74 -9.82 8.10
CA GLU A 290 -16.07 -11.25 8.09
C GLU A 290 -16.35 -11.73 6.66
N ARG A 291 -17.26 -11.03 5.96
CA ARG A 291 -17.61 -11.35 4.58
C ARG A 291 -16.39 -11.33 3.67
N ARG A 292 -15.59 -10.27 3.74
CA ARG A 292 -14.44 -10.10 2.85
C ARG A 292 -13.33 -11.12 3.11
N VAL A 293 -13.09 -11.47 4.37
CA VAL A 293 -12.15 -12.53 4.78
C VAL A 293 -12.60 -13.90 4.26
N LYS A 294 -13.89 -14.23 4.40
CA LYS A 294 -14.43 -15.48 3.85
C LYS A 294 -14.33 -15.52 2.32
N GLN A 295 -14.60 -14.39 1.67
CA GLN A 295 -14.56 -14.27 0.21
C GLN A 295 -13.15 -14.49 -0.35
N ILE A 296 -12.13 -13.82 0.18
CA ILE A 296 -10.76 -13.94 -0.37
C ILE A 296 -10.14 -15.33 -0.16
N ILE A 297 -10.57 -16.07 0.86
CA ILE A 297 -10.04 -17.41 1.18
C ILE A 297 -10.83 -18.55 0.53
N GLY A 298 -12.16 -18.44 0.45
CA GLY A 298 -13.03 -19.58 0.18
C GLY A 298 -14.14 -19.31 -0.84
N SER A 299 -14.00 -18.32 -1.72
CA SER A 299 -14.93 -18.10 -2.83
C SER A 299 -14.26 -18.21 -4.20
N GLU A 300 -15.08 -18.45 -5.22
CA GLU A 300 -14.67 -18.44 -6.63
C GLU A 300 -13.98 -17.13 -7.02
N GLU A 301 -14.48 -16.00 -6.52
CA GLU A 301 -13.86 -14.69 -6.76
C GLU A 301 -12.46 -14.59 -6.15
N GLY A 302 -12.27 -15.11 -4.92
CA GLY A 302 -10.95 -15.20 -4.30
C GLY A 302 -9.99 -16.09 -5.09
N ASP A 303 -10.48 -17.17 -5.69
CA ASP A 303 -9.70 -18.07 -6.54
C ASP A 303 -9.30 -17.41 -7.88
N LEU A 304 -10.20 -16.62 -8.48
CA LEU A 304 -9.90 -15.83 -9.67
C LEU A 304 -8.79 -14.81 -9.39
N VAL A 305 -8.90 -14.08 -8.28
CA VAL A 305 -7.87 -13.13 -7.85
C VAL A 305 -6.54 -13.86 -7.64
N ARG A 306 -6.55 -15.01 -6.96
CA ARG A 306 -5.34 -15.81 -6.71
C ARG A 306 -4.67 -16.27 -8.00
N LYS A 307 -5.47 -16.74 -8.98
CA LYS A 307 -4.96 -17.12 -10.30
C LYS A 307 -4.28 -15.92 -10.98
N ARG A 308 -4.92 -14.74 -10.93
CA ARG A 308 -4.39 -13.52 -11.50
C ARG A 308 -3.06 -13.08 -10.84
N VAL A 309 -2.96 -13.19 -9.52
CA VAL A 309 -1.71 -12.86 -8.81
C VAL A 309 -0.57 -13.81 -9.19
N LEU A 310 -0.87 -15.10 -9.40
CA LEU A 310 0.12 -16.09 -9.84
C LEU A 310 0.68 -15.78 -11.24
N GLU A 311 -0.17 -15.33 -12.16
CA GLU A 311 0.24 -14.87 -13.51
C GLU A 311 1.25 -13.71 -13.38
N PHE A 312 0.90 -12.67 -12.62
CA PHE A 312 1.80 -11.53 -12.39
C PHE A 312 3.07 -11.89 -11.61
N SER A 313 3.01 -12.87 -10.71
CA SER A 313 4.20 -13.34 -9.99
C SER A 313 5.23 -13.97 -10.94
N HIS A 314 4.78 -14.63 -12.01
CA HIS A 314 5.66 -15.14 -13.05
C HIS A 314 6.30 -14.00 -13.85
N GLU A 315 5.49 -13.04 -14.29
CA GLU A 315 5.96 -11.86 -15.03
C GLU A 315 6.97 -11.02 -14.23
N ALA A 316 6.71 -10.81 -12.93
CA ALA A 316 7.62 -10.14 -12.03
C ALA A 316 9.01 -10.81 -11.96
N LYS A 317 9.05 -12.16 -11.98
CA LYS A 317 10.31 -12.92 -12.00
C LYS A 317 11.05 -12.76 -13.34
N VAL A 318 10.32 -12.70 -14.45
CA VAL A 318 10.90 -12.44 -15.78
C VAL A 318 11.50 -11.04 -15.82
N ALA A 319 10.76 -10.02 -15.37
CA ALA A 319 11.22 -8.63 -15.36
C ALA A 319 12.51 -8.44 -14.53
N LEU A 320 12.65 -9.13 -13.39
CA LEU A 320 13.89 -9.12 -12.59
C LEU A 320 15.10 -9.69 -13.33
N GLY A 321 14.90 -10.59 -14.29
CA GLY A 321 15.96 -11.13 -15.13
C GLY A 321 16.39 -10.18 -16.26
N GLU A 322 15.61 -9.13 -16.54
CA GLU A 322 15.83 -8.18 -17.62
C GLU A 322 16.42 -6.86 -17.07
N GLU A 323 17.74 -6.77 -16.93
CA GLU A 323 18.42 -5.53 -16.50
C GLU A 323 18.42 -4.41 -17.57
N VAL A 324 17.60 -4.51 -18.61
CA VAL A 324 17.65 -3.65 -19.81
C VAL A 324 17.38 -2.19 -19.46
N ALA A 325 16.43 -1.89 -18.58
CA ALA A 325 16.08 -0.52 -18.21
C ALA A 325 17.20 0.14 -17.39
N LEU A 326 17.81 -0.59 -16.46
CA LEU A 326 18.92 -0.12 -15.66
C LEU A 326 20.18 0.09 -16.53
N ALA A 327 20.45 -0.83 -17.46
CA ALA A 327 21.53 -0.69 -18.42
C ALA A 327 21.36 0.57 -19.30
N LYS A 328 20.15 0.80 -19.84
CA LYS A 328 19.84 2.02 -20.61
C LYS A 328 20.06 3.30 -19.81
N LEU A 329 19.66 3.32 -18.54
CA LEU A 329 19.90 4.44 -17.64
C LEU A 329 21.41 4.67 -17.41
N VAL A 330 22.17 3.61 -17.17
CA VAL A 330 23.63 3.71 -17.00
C VAL A 330 24.31 4.21 -18.27
N GLU A 331 23.86 3.77 -19.45
CA GLU A 331 24.38 4.24 -20.73
C GLU A 331 24.06 5.72 -20.99
N SER A 332 22.87 6.21 -20.61
CA SER A 332 22.55 7.64 -20.76
C SER A 332 23.46 8.53 -19.92
N TRP A 333 23.84 8.09 -18.72
CA TRP A 333 24.83 8.79 -17.89
C TRP A 333 26.23 8.79 -18.49
N LYS A 334 26.63 7.72 -19.17
CA LYS A 334 27.92 7.66 -19.87
C LYS A 334 27.95 8.63 -21.05
N GLN A 335 26.86 8.71 -21.82
CA GLN A 335 26.76 9.61 -22.97
C GLN A 335 26.71 11.09 -22.53
N GLY A 336 26.01 11.42 -21.44
CA GLY A 336 25.98 12.77 -20.88
C GLY A 336 27.34 13.30 -20.40
N ARG A 337 28.28 12.42 -20.02
CA ARG A 337 29.66 12.81 -19.68
C ARG A 337 30.52 13.16 -20.90
N VAL A 338 30.19 12.64 -22.08
CA VAL A 338 30.95 12.89 -23.32
C VAL A 338 30.60 14.25 -23.94
N CYS A 339 29.42 14.79 -23.66
CA CYS A 339 28.99 16.11 -24.18
C CYS A 339 29.42 17.30 -23.32
N ASN A 340 30.00 17.08 -22.13
CA ASN A 340 30.42 18.11 -21.17
C ASN A 340 31.96 18.26 -21.06
N THR A 341 32.71 17.83 -22.07
CA THR A 341 34.16 18.01 -22.21
C THR A 341 34.48 18.70 -23.53
#